data_AF-A0A945ZAI5-F1
#
_entry.id   AF-A0A945ZAI5-F1
#
_cell.length_a   1.000
_cell.length_b   1.000
_cell.length_c   1.000
_cell.angle_alpha   90.00
_cell.angle_beta   90.00
_cell.angle_gamma   90.00
#
_symmetry.space_group_name_H-M   'P 1'
#
loop_
_entity.id
_entity.type
_entity.pdbx_description
1 polymer ?
#
loop_
_entity_poly.entity_id
_entity_poly.type
_entity_poly.pdbx_seq_one_letter_code
_entity_poly.pdbx_strand_id
1 'polypeptide(L)' 'MEQLQQEIETLRSNLTGNMFDDMETRDRIHNLEMKMNGTKPTDTMIDCVGCGS' A
#
# COMPACT_ATOMS: atom_id res chain seq x y z
N MET A 1 16.19 -4.58 -9.09
CA MET A 1 15.37 -3.42 -8.69
C MET A 1 14.30 -3.07 -9.73
N GLU A 2 14.48 -3.37 -11.02
CA GLU A 2 13.50 -3.04 -12.08
C GLU A 2 12.20 -3.88 -12.08
N GLN A 3 12.23 -5.12 -11.56
CA GLN A 3 11.07 -6.01 -11.62
C GLN A 3 9.87 -5.51 -10.79
N LEU A 4 10.12 -4.96 -9.60
CA LEU A 4 9.06 -4.40 -8.75
C LEU A 4 8.42 -3.17 -9.39
N GLN A 5 9.23 -2.35 -10.06
CA GLN A 5 8.77 -1.13 -10.72
C GLN A 5 7.87 -1.47 -11.92
N GLN A 6 8.26 -2.46 -12.74
CA GLN A 6 7.43 -2.97 -13.83
C GLN A 6 6.11 -3.57 -13.34
N GLU A 7 6.13 -4.30 -12.22
CA GLU A 7 4.90 -4.85 -11.63
C GLU A 7 3.97 -3.73 -11.13
N ILE A 8 4.51 -2.70 -10.47
CA ILE A 8 3.76 -1.52 -10.05
C ILE A 8 3.14 -0.80 -11.26
N GLU A 9 3.90 -0.58 -12.34
CA GLU A 9 3.37 0.06 -13.55
C GLU A 9 2.26 -0.76 -14.20
N THR A 10 2.43 -2.08 -14.28
CA THR A 10 1.41 -2.99 -14.80
C THR A 10 0.13 -2.92 -13.96
N LEU A 11 0.25 -2.96 -12.63
CA LEU A 11 -0.89 -2.84 -11.72
C LEU A 11 -1.58 -1.48 -11.84
N ARG A 12 -0.81 -0.39 -11.99
CA ARG A 12 -1.33 0.96 -12.19
C ARG A 12 -2.09 1.11 -13.50
N SER A 13 -1.64 0.47 -14.58
CA SER A 13 -2.35 0.45 -15.86
C SER A 13 -3.66 -0.34 -15.83
N ASN A 14 -3.82 -1.26 -14.87
CA ASN A 14 -5.07 -2.01 -14.68
C ASN A 14 -6.08 -1.28 -13.79
N LEU A 15 -5.73 -0.10 -13.25
CA LEU A 15 -6.66 0.69 -12.46
C LEU A 15 -7.81 1.17 -13.33
N THR A 16 -9.01 0.84 -12.90
CA THR A 16 -10.26 1.19 -13.58
C THR A 16 -10.70 2.62 -13.27
N GLY A 17 -10.14 3.22 -12.21
CA GLY A 17 -10.56 4.51 -11.68
C GLY A 17 -11.71 4.40 -10.68
N ASN A 18 -12.36 3.23 -10.58
CA ASN A 18 -13.35 2.97 -9.55
C ASN A 18 -12.64 2.57 -8.25
N MET A 19 -12.82 3.37 -7.20
CA MET A 19 -12.14 3.18 -5.92
C MET A 19 -12.42 1.81 -5.27
N PHE A 20 -13.62 1.25 -5.44
CA PHE A 20 -13.96 -0.04 -4.84
C PHE A 20 -13.31 -1.21 -5.59
N ASP A 21 -13.34 -1.17 -6.92
CA ASP A 21 -12.75 -2.22 -7.76
C ASP A 21 -11.21 -2.15 -7.72
N ASP A 22 -10.66 -0.94 -7.55
CA ASP A 22 -9.23 -0.70 -7.48
C ASP A 22 -8.64 -0.94 -6.07
N MET A 23 -9.45 -1.22 -5.05
CA MET A 23 -9.00 -1.26 -3.65
C MET A 23 -7.87 -2.29 -3.44
N GLU A 24 -8.06 -3.51 -3.93
CA GLU A 24 -7.07 -4.59 -3.82
C GLU A 24 -5.80 -4.28 -4.62
N THR A 25 -5.97 -3.78 -5.85
CA THR A 25 -4.86 -3.42 -6.74
C THR A 25 -4.01 -2.29 -6.13
N ARG A 26 -4.66 -1.29 -5.52
CA ARG A 26 -3.99 -0.18 -4.83
C ARG A 26 -3.25 -0.63 -3.58
N ASP A 27 -3.82 -1.52 -2.78
CA ASP A 27 -3.14 -2.10 -1.61
C ASP A 27 -1.88 -2.86 -2.04
N ARG A 28 -1.98 -3.65 -3.12
CA ARG A 28 -0.84 -4.37 -3.67
C ARG A 28 0.26 -3.44 -4.19
N ILE A 29 -0.12 -2.37 -4.91
CA ILE A 29 0.83 -1.34 -5.35
C ILE A 29 1.53 -0.72 -4.14
N HIS A 30 0.78 -0.34 -3.10
CA HIS A 30 1.33 0.29 -1.91
C HIS A 30 2.35 -0.61 -1.20
N ASN A 31 2.04 -1.90 -1.06
CA ASN A 31 2.96 -2.89 -0.48
C ASN A 31 4.25 -3.06 -1.30
N LEU A 32 4.14 -3.06 -2.64
CA LEU A 32 5.29 -3.13 -3.53
C LEU A 32 6.14 -1.87 -3.46
N GLU A 33 5.52 -0.69 -3.40
CA GLU A 33 6.20 0.59 -3.20
C GLU A 33 6.92 0.65 -1.85
N MET A 34 6.31 0.13 -0.79
CA MET A 34 6.95 0.00 0.52
C MET A 34 8.19 -0.89 0.48
N LYS A 35 8.11 -2.04 -0.19
CA LYS A 35 9.27 -2.95 -0.39
C LYS A 35 10.37 -2.29 -1.22
N MET A 36 10.01 -1.55 -2.27
CA MET A 36 10.96 -0.86 -3.14
C MET A 36 11.67 0.29 -2.42
N ASN A 37 10.93 1.08 -1.64
CA ASN A 37 11.47 2.22 -0.90
C ASN A 37 12.11 1.83 0.45
N GLY A 38 11.96 0.57 0.88
CA GLY A 38 12.44 0.08 2.18
C GLY A 38 11.73 0.72 3.38
N THR A 39 10.60 1.40 3.15
CA THR A 39 9.80 2.02 4.20
C THR A 39 8.97 0.93 4.88
N LYS A 40 9.34 0.58 6.11
CA LYS A 40 8.53 -0.30 6.96
C LYS A 40 7.14 0.32 7.15
N PRO A 41 6.06 -0.48 7.17
CA PRO A 41 4.77 0.03 7.61
C PRO A 41 5.00 0.61 9.00
N THR A 42 4.50 1.82 9.22
CA THR A 42 4.52 2.48 10.52
C THR A 42 4.08 1.42 11.53
N ASP A 43 4.99 1.03 12.42
CA ASP A 43 4.71 0.12 13.53
C ASP A 43 3.73 0.88 14.42
N THR A 44 2.46 0.84 14.00
CA THR A 44 1.40 1.57 14.66
C THR A 44 1.02 0.69 15.83
N MET A 45 1.90 0.62 16.83
CA MET A 45 1.47 0.57 18.21
C MET A 45 0.70 1.85 18.44
N ILE A 46 -0.57 1.87 18.01
CA ILE A 46 -1.55 2.77 18.55
C ILE A 46 -1.70 2.27 19.99
N ASP A 47 -0.92 2.85 20.90
CA ASP A 47 -1.30 2.89 22.30
C ASP A 47 -2.65 3.59 22.30
N CYS A 48 -3.71 2.79 22.29
CA CYS A 48 -5.03 3.23 22.67
C CYS A 48 -4.88 3.60 24.15
N VAL A 49 -4.44 4.84 24.41
CA VAL A 49 -4.53 5.44 25.71
C VAL A 49 -6.03 5.58 25.94
N GLY A 50 -6.60 4.53 26.52
CA GLY A 50 -7.94 4.54 27.05
C GLY A 50 -8.00 5.69 28.04
N CYS A 51 -8.53 6.82 27.57
CA CYS A 51 -9.06 7.85 28.43
C CYS A 51 -10.24 7.20 29.16
N GLY A 52 -9.92 6.57 30.28
CA GLY A 52 -10.92 6.27 31.30
C GLY A 52 -11.58 7.59 31.70
N SER A 53 -12.88 7.65 31.51
CA SER A 53 -13.78 8.53 32.23
C SER A 53 -15.01 7.71 32.60
#